data_AF-A0A2Z6MJ01-F1
#
_entry.id   AF-A0A2Z6MJ01-F1
#
_cell.length_a   1.000
_cell.length_b   1.000
_cell.length_c   1.000
_cell.angle_alpha   90.00
_cell.angle_beta   90.00
_cell.angle_gamma   90.00
#
_symmetry.space_group_name_H-M   'P 1'
#
loop_
_entity.id
_entity.type
_entity.pdbx_description
1 polymer ?
#
loop_
_entity_poly.entity_id
_entity_poly.type
_entity_poly.pdbx_seq_one_letter_code
_entity_poly.pdbx_strand_id
1 'polypeptide(L)'
;MQRDHYCNAMGECGHHGSLINIVFSWTLEDLLNENLFKYQVPKIPRTFSSTNDYMNSFMPAIVEETHSDLYSSLWSVPQASFCEIRTMEIAKDFSRPYDLFYQFSLKNITDEVYGVGKYEPQAGDLIAFTNIRPRGMYDLSRIESYCHIGYICGSKDEFNDEFPVLLSKEMYNNFDSRRNNAQKLYAVFLVNMTTNIRIWNALNSEMEGSNMSIIKKVLQPYSMDLPSGLKFTA
;
A
#
# COMPACT_ATOMS: atom_id res chain seq x y z
N MET A 1 12.60 -14.62 -19.21
CA MET A 1 12.93 -14.77 -17.78
C MET A 1 12.80 -13.45 -17.02
N GLN A 2 13.62 -12.41 -17.22
CA GLN A 2 13.48 -11.16 -16.44
C GLN A 2 12.27 -10.28 -16.82
N ARG A 3 11.88 -10.26 -18.10
CA ARG A 3 10.67 -9.56 -18.59
C ARG A 3 9.38 -10.11 -18.00
N ASP A 4 9.34 -11.43 -17.75
CA ASP A 4 8.18 -12.11 -17.17
C ASP A 4 7.97 -11.71 -15.70
N HIS A 5 9.06 -11.41 -14.98
CA HIS A 5 9.04 -10.96 -13.58
C HIS A 5 8.39 -9.58 -13.41
N TYR A 6 8.53 -8.69 -14.40
CA TYR A 6 7.91 -7.36 -14.41
C TYR A 6 6.42 -7.40 -14.71
N CYS A 7 6.03 -8.18 -15.72
CA CYS A 7 4.61 -8.44 -15.99
C CYS A 7 3.92 -9.08 -14.78
N ASN A 8 4.64 -9.92 -14.01
CA ASN A 8 4.12 -10.51 -12.79
C ASN A 8 3.95 -9.46 -11.65
N ALA A 9 4.94 -8.57 -11.46
CA ALA A 9 4.85 -7.53 -10.42
C ALA A 9 3.74 -6.49 -10.70
N MET A 10 3.53 -6.10 -11.96
CA MET A 10 2.38 -5.26 -12.34
C MET A 10 1.06 -6.04 -12.23
N GLY A 11 1.04 -7.30 -12.64
CA GLY A 11 -0.13 -8.19 -12.50
C GLY A 11 -0.60 -8.38 -11.06
N GLU A 12 0.32 -8.52 -10.10
CA GLU A 12 0.02 -8.66 -8.66
C GLU A 12 -0.62 -7.41 -8.04
N CYS A 13 -0.38 -6.22 -8.62
CA CYS A 13 -0.91 -4.94 -8.09
C CYS A 13 -2.32 -4.62 -8.59
N GLY A 14 -2.70 -5.09 -9.79
CA GLY A 14 -3.94 -4.74 -10.50
C GLY A 14 -5.20 -5.54 -10.13
N HIS A 15 -5.15 -6.40 -9.12
CA HIS A 15 -6.31 -7.23 -8.78
C HIS A 15 -7.45 -6.43 -8.13
N HIS A 16 -8.64 -6.47 -8.72
CA HIS A 16 -9.87 -5.92 -8.14
C HIS A 16 -10.10 -6.55 -6.75
N GLY A 17 -10.26 -5.73 -5.70
CA GLY A 17 -10.34 -6.21 -4.32
C GLY A 17 -8.99 -6.35 -3.58
N SER A 18 -7.87 -5.88 -4.16
CA SER A 18 -6.60 -5.75 -3.42
C SER A 18 -6.66 -4.67 -2.33
N LEU A 19 -5.82 -4.80 -1.29
CA LEU A 19 -5.68 -3.77 -0.26
C LEU A 19 -5.28 -2.42 -0.86
N ILE A 20 -4.46 -2.41 -1.92
CA ILE A 20 -4.04 -1.18 -2.61
C ILE A 20 -5.25 -0.45 -3.20
N ASN A 21 -6.19 -1.17 -3.81
CA ASN A 21 -7.41 -0.58 -4.36
C ASN A 21 -8.30 0.04 -3.27
N ILE A 22 -8.34 -0.54 -2.08
CA ILE A 22 -9.04 0.04 -0.92
C ILE A 22 -8.34 1.35 -0.51
N VAL A 23 -7.01 1.32 -0.37
CA VAL A 23 -6.21 2.49 0.00
C VAL A 23 -6.38 3.63 -1.01
N PHE A 24 -6.40 3.31 -2.31
CA PHE A 24 -6.60 4.31 -3.37
C PHE A 24 -8.01 4.87 -3.45
N SER A 25 -8.99 4.20 -2.84
CA SER A 25 -10.37 4.70 -2.76
C SER A 25 -10.57 5.78 -1.69
N TRP A 26 -9.64 5.90 -0.74
CA TRP A 26 -9.73 6.90 0.33
C TRP A 26 -9.50 8.31 -0.18
N THR A 27 -10.40 9.21 0.23
CA THR A 27 -10.23 10.65 0.05
C THR A 27 -9.22 11.20 1.07
N LEU A 28 -8.77 12.43 0.87
CA LEU A 28 -7.95 13.10 1.87
C LEU A 28 -8.72 13.28 3.20
N GLU A 29 -10.03 13.51 3.14
CA GLU A 29 -10.88 13.58 4.34
C GLU A 29 -10.89 12.25 5.09
N ASP A 30 -11.02 11.13 4.38
CA ASP A 30 -10.94 9.78 4.96
C ASP A 30 -9.58 9.56 5.63
N LEU A 31 -8.49 9.90 4.94
CA LEU A 31 -7.12 9.75 5.44
C LEU A 31 -6.82 10.63 6.66
N LEU A 32 -7.51 11.75 6.83
CA LEU A 32 -7.37 12.67 7.98
C LEU A 32 -8.36 12.36 9.12
N ASN A 33 -9.24 11.37 8.94
CA ASN A 33 -10.20 10.97 9.95
C ASN A 33 -9.70 9.76 10.76
N GLU A 34 -9.07 10.03 11.91
CA GLU A 34 -8.60 9.00 12.87
C GLU A 34 -9.71 7.99 13.26
N ASN A 35 -10.98 8.38 13.18
CA ASN A 35 -12.10 7.54 13.60
C ASN A 35 -12.82 6.83 12.43
N LEU A 36 -12.24 6.82 11.23
CA LEU A 36 -12.86 6.27 10.01
C LEU A 36 -13.42 4.85 10.22
N PHE A 37 -12.65 4.00 10.90
CA PHE A 37 -12.99 2.59 11.12
C PHE A 37 -13.45 2.24 12.54
N LYS A 38 -13.64 3.23 13.42
CA LYS A 38 -13.92 3.03 14.86
C LYS A 38 -15.07 2.05 15.16
N TYR A 39 -16.09 2.02 14.31
CA TYR A 39 -17.26 1.14 14.46
C TYR A 39 -17.35 0.05 13.39
N GLN A 40 -16.34 -0.04 12.51
CA GLN A 40 -16.26 -0.99 11.40
C GLN A 40 -15.34 -2.18 11.71
N VAL A 41 -14.50 -2.07 12.74
CA VAL A 41 -13.65 -3.17 13.23
C VAL A 41 -14.31 -3.86 14.41
N PRO A 42 -14.97 -5.02 14.20
CA PRO A 42 -15.55 -5.78 15.30
C PRO A 42 -14.44 -6.35 16.19
N LYS A 43 -14.75 -6.55 17.47
CA LYS A 43 -13.85 -7.27 18.37
C LYS A 43 -13.61 -8.68 17.83
N ILE A 44 -12.33 -9.03 17.63
CA ILE A 44 -11.94 -10.35 17.14
C ILE A 44 -12.47 -11.43 18.11
N PRO A 45 -13.27 -12.40 17.61
CA PRO A 45 -13.77 -13.50 18.42
C PRO A 45 -12.65 -14.34 19.02
N ARG A 46 -12.92 -14.98 20.16
CA ARG A 46 -11.99 -15.96 20.75
C ARG A 46 -12.01 -17.31 20.03
N THR A 47 -13.08 -17.59 19.29
CA THR A 47 -13.36 -18.84 18.60
C THR A 47 -14.08 -18.53 17.29
N PHE A 48 -13.85 -19.35 16.26
CA PHE A 48 -14.46 -19.15 14.95
C PHE A 48 -15.16 -20.43 14.50
N SER A 49 -16.33 -20.27 13.87
CA SER A 49 -17.13 -21.39 13.36
C SER A 49 -16.58 -21.99 12.06
N SER A 50 -15.80 -21.23 11.30
CA SER A 50 -15.18 -21.68 10.06
C SER A 50 -13.89 -20.90 9.76
N THR A 51 -13.11 -21.40 8.80
CA THR A 51 -11.95 -20.65 8.31
C THR A 51 -12.35 -19.34 7.62
N ASN A 52 -13.48 -19.31 6.93
CA ASN A 52 -14.00 -18.10 6.33
C ASN A 52 -14.33 -17.04 7.41
N ASP A 53 -14.95 -17.45 8.51
CA ASP A 53 -15.25 -16.55 9.63
C ASP A 53 -13.97 -16.03 10.30
N TYR A 54 -12.95 -16.87 10.40
CA TYR A 54 -11.61 -16.46 10.84
C TYR A 54 -11.04 -15.39 9.92
N MET A 55 -10.88 -15.67 8.62
CA MET A 55 -10.27 -14.73 7.68
C MET A 55 -11.01 -13.40 7.65
N ASN A 56 -12.35 -13.44 7.53
CA ASN A 56 -13.18 -12.25 7.46
C ASN A 56 -13.16 -11.40 8.74
N SER A 57 -12.81 -11.98 9.90
CA SER A 57 -12.66 -11.22 11.14
C SER A 57 -11.39 -10.36 11.16
N PHE A 58 -10.34 -10.73 10.40
CA PHE A 58 -9.09 -9.98 10.34
C PHE A 58 -9.05 -8.97 9.18
N MET A 59 -9.87 -9.14 8.14
CA MET A 59 -9.88 -8.24 6.99
C MET A 59 -10.13 -6.77 7.39
N PRO A 60 -11.16 -6.42 8.19
CA PRO A 60 -11.34 -5.03 8.65
C PRO A 60 -10.20 -4.51 9.52
N ALA A 61 -9.55 -5.39 10.30
CA ALA A 61 -8.44 -5.01 11.17
C ALA A 61 -7.20 -4.59 10.36
N ILE A 62 -6.88 -5.30 9.27
CA ILE A 62 -5.76 -4.92 8.38
C ILE A 62 -6.03 -3.62 7.63
N VAL A 63 -7.28 -3.36 7.26
CA VAL A 63 -7.67 -2.08 6.64
C VAL A 63 -7.50 -0.93 7.63
N GLU A 64 -7.93 -1.10 8.88
CA GLU A 64 -7.77 -0.09 9.94
C GLU A 64 -6.31 0.13 10.34
N GLU A 65 -5.51 -0.94 10.48
CA GLU A 65 -4.06 -0.85 10.73
C GLU A 65 -3.36 -0.04 9.62
N THR A 66 -3.66 -0.37 8.35
CA THR A 66 -3.09 0.35 7.20
C THR A 66 -3.51 1.83 7.18
N HIS A 67 -4.75 2.12 7.53
CA HIS A 67 -5.24 3.49 7.64
C HIS A 67 -4.54 4.26 8.77
N SER A 68 -4.38 3.65 9.94
CA SER A 68 -3.71 4.26 11.09
C SER A 68 -2.23 4.57 10.83
N ASP A 69 -1.52 3.66 10.14
CA ASP A 69 -0.14 3.88 9.68
C ASP A 69 -0.07 5.07 8.70
N LEU A 70 -1.01 5.14 7.76
CA LEU A 70 -1.09 6.23 6.79
C LEU A 70 -1.42 7.57 7.44
N TYR A 71 -2.41 7.60 8.33
CA TYR A 71 -2.77 8.76 9.12
C TYR A 71 -1.53 9.30 9.85
N SER A 72 -0.81 8.43 10.55
CA SER A 72 0.41 8.79 11.28
C SER A 72 1.50 9.32 10.36
N SER A 73 1.68 8.70 9.20
CA SER A 73 2.66 9.14 8.20
C SER A 73 2.36 10.53 7.65
N LEU A 74 1.10 10.85 7.37
CA LEU A 74 0.68 12.15 6.85
C LEU A 74 1.06 13.32 7.77
N TRP A 75 1.04 13.11 9.10
CA TRP A 75 1.52 14.09 10.07
C TRP A 75 3.03 14.33 10.01
N SER A 76 3.79 13.32 9.57
CA SER A 76 5.25 13.35 9.49
C SER A 76 5.80 13.76 8.10
N VAL A 77 4.93 13.92 7.10
CA VAL A 77 5.28 14.29 5.71
C VAL A 77 6.31 15.42 5.57
N PRO A 78 6.27 16.52 6.35
CA PRO A 78 7.27 17.59 6.23
C PRO A 78 8.72 17.13 6.50
N GLN A 79 8.86 16.07 7.30
CA GLN A 79 10.12 15.46 7.70
C GLN A 79 10.41 14.17 6.91
N ALA A 80 9.47 13.69 6.12
CA ALA A 80 9.63 12.47 5.34
C ALA A 80 10.70 12.64 4.26
N SER A 81 11.41 11.54 3.99
CA SER A 81 12.36 11.48 2.89
C SER A 81 11.65 11.62 1.55
N PHE A 82 12.28 12.33 0.61
CA PHE A 82 11.71 12.56 -0.72
C PHE A 82 12.78 12.53 -1.81
N CYS A 83 12.33 12.40 -3.05
CA CYS A 83 13.17 12.52 -4.24
C CYS A 83 12.47 13.31 -5.35
N GLU A 84 13.25 13.93 -6.24
CA GLU A 84 12.71 14.61 -7.43
C GLU A 84 12.59 13.59 -8.58
N ILE A 85 11.40 13.54 -9.17
CA ILE A 85 11.11 12.71 -10.34
C ILE A 85 11.65 13.46 -11.56
N ARG A 86 12.43 12.76 -12.39
CA ARG A 86 12.96 13.28 -13.64
C ARG A 86 11.98 13.08 -14.78
N THR A 87 11.49 11.86 -14.97
CA THR A 87 10.46 11.52 -15.95
C THR A 87 9.38 10.66 -15.32
N MET A 88 8.16 10.80 -15.85
CA MET A 88 7.04 9.89 -15.61
C MET A 88 6.40 9.59 -16.97
N GLU A 89 6.35 8.32 -17.32
CA GLU A 89 5.82 7.85 -18.60
C GLU A 89 4.74 6.80 -18.38
N ILE A 90 3.68 6.83 -19.19
CA ILE A 90 2.64 5.79 -19.17
C ILE A 90 3.28 4.44 -19.51
N ALA A 91 3.06 3.43 -18.66
CA ALA A 91 3.56 2.09 -18.89
C ALA A 91 2.74 1.37 -19.98
N LYS A 92 3.32 0.32 -20.58
CA LYS A 92 2.64 -0.47 -21.62
C LYS A 92 1.38 -1.17 -21.12
N ASP A 93 1.39 -1.57 -19.86
CA ASP A 93 0.32 -2.31 -19.21
C ASP A 93 -0.74 -1.37 -18.60
N PHE A 94 -0.66 -0.06 -18.90
CA PHE A 94 -1.66 0.92 -18.49
C PHE A 94 -3.04 0.58 -19.10
N SER A 95 -4.03 0.40 -18.23
CA SER A 95 -5.41 0.12 -18.62
C SER A 95 -6.40 0.82 -17.69
N ARG A 96 -7.36 1.52 -18.29
CA ARG A 96 -8.41 2.21 -17.53
C ARG A 96 -9.50 1.25 -17.06
N PRO A 97 -10.16 1.51 -15.92
CA PRO A 97 -9.93 2.65 -15.02
C PRO A 97 -8.98 2.37 -13.84
N TYR A 98 -8.54 1.12 -13.64
CA TYR A 98 -7.87 0.71 -12.40
C TYR A 98 -6.36 0.50 -12.54
N ASP A 99 -5.88 0.02 -13.69
CA ASP A 99 -4.48 -0.34 -13.92
C ASP A 99 -3.69 0.85 -14.44
N LEU A 100 -3.61 1.91 -13.65
CA LEU A 100 -2.97 3.18 -14.00
C LEU A 100 -1.45 3.12 -13.79
N PHE A 101 -0.78 2.25 -14.55
CA PHE A 101 0.67 2.01 -14.44
C PHE A 101 1.53 3.06 -15.16
N TYR A 102 2.59 3.46 -14.50
CA TYR A 102 3.60 4.42 -14.99
C TYR A 102 5.01 3.91 -14.70
N GLN A 103 5.98 4.49 -15.39
CA GLN A 103 7.41 4.30 -15.18
C GLN A 103 8.02 5.63 -14.74
N PHE A 104 8.65 5.64 -13.57
CA PHE A 104 9.29 6.83 -13.00
C PHE A 104 10.81 6.72 -13.11
N SER A 105 11.49 7.74 -13.62
CA SER A 105 12.93 7.91 -13.43
C SER A 105 13.20 9.03 -12.43
N LEU A 106 14.28 8.91 -11.66
CA LEU A 106 14.65 9.89 -10.64
C LEU A 106 15.74 10.83 -11.16
N LYS A 107 15.77 12.05 -10.62
CA LYS A 107 16.87 12.98 -10.90
C LYS A 107 18.11 12.56 -10.11
N ASN A 108 19.27 12.59 -10.77
CA ASN A 108 20.54 12.27 -10.12
C ASN A 108 20.86 13.27 -8.99
N ILE A 109 21.41 12.75 -7.91
CA ILE A 109 21.60 13.42 -6.60
C ILE A 109 22.68 14.53 -6.65
N THR A 110 23.28 14.81 -7.80
CA THR A 110 24.26 15.90 -7.94
C THR A 110 23.63 17.29 -7.96
N ASP A 111 22.31 17.39 -8.20
CA ASP A 111 21.60 18.66 -8.27
C ASP A 111 20.71 18.88 -7.03
N GLU A 112 21.20 19.72 -6.11
CA GLU A 112 20.39 20.67 -5.34
C GLU A 112 19.34 20.17 -4.32
N VAL A 113 19.28 18.89 -3.93
CA VAL A 113 18.36 18.49 -2.84
C VAL A 113 18.98 18.79 -1.46
N TYR A 114 18.96 20.06 -1.07
CA TYR A 114 19.22 20.46 0.32
C TYR A 114 18.01 20.07 1.20
N GLY A 115 18.12 19.00 1.99
CA GLY A 115 17.06 18.57 2.91
C GLY A 115 17.23 17.18 3.52
N VAL A 116 16.38 16.89 4.51
CA VAL A 116 16.29 15.63 5.25
C VAL A 116 16.06 14.45 4.30
N GLY A 117 17.01 13.51 4.29
CA GLY A 117 16.86 12.13 3.79
C GLY A 117 16.75 11.96 2.28
N LYS A 118 17.79 11.38 1.66
CA LYS A 118 17.70 10.82 0.30
C LYS A 118 16.69 9.66 0.32
N TYR A 119 15.53 9.85 -0.30
CA TYR A 119 14.59 8.75 -0.54
C TYR A 119 15.01 7.99 -1.79
N GLU A 120 15.08 6.67 -1.68
CA GLU A 120 15.20 5.76 -2.81
C GLU A 120 14.02 4.80 -2.75
N PRO A 121 13.09 4.84 -3.73
CA PRO A 121 11.89 4.03 -3.71
C PRO A 121 12.19 2.53 -3.62
N GLN A 122 11.41 1.83 -2.81
CA GLN A 122 11.47 0.38 -2.65
C GLN A 122 10.12 -0.24 -3.03
N ALA A 123 10.17 -1.50 -3.48
CA ALA A 123 8.95 -2.26 -3.73
C ALA A 123 8.09 -2.29 -2.46
N GLY A 124 6.79 -2.02 -2.61
CA GLY A 124 5.87 -1.94 -1.48
C GLY A 124 5.69 -0.54 -0.90
N ASP A 125 6.51 0.43 -1.30
CA ASP A 125 6.37 1.79 -0.81
C ASP A 125 5.11 2.45 -1.36
N LEU A 126 4.35 3.05 -0.47
CA LEU A 126 3.30 4.00 -0.79
C LEU A 126 3.88 5.40 -0.70
N ILE A 127 3.65 6.20 -1.73
CA ILE A 127 4.22 7.53 -1.87
C ILE A 127 3.13 8.58 -2.06
N ALA A 128 3.34 9.77 -1.50
CA ALA A 128 2.67 10.97 -1.94
C ALA A 128 3.45 11.57 -3.11
N PHE A 129 2.75 11.79 -4.20
CA PHE A 129 3.27 12.35 -5.43
C PHE A 129 2.78 13.79 -5.56
N THR A 130 3.70 14.75 -5.57
CA THR A 130 3.37 16.18 -5.49
C THR A 130 4.20 17.05 -6.44
N ASN A 131 3.63 18.16 -6.92
CA ASN A 131 4.38 19.17 -7.70
C ASN A 131 5.13 20.20 -6.83
N ILE A 132 4.81 20.25 -5.53
CA ILE A 132 5.40 21.14 -4.54
C ILE A 132 5.81 20.28 -3.34
N ARG A 133 7.01 20.48 -2.80
CA ARG A 133 7.42 19.83 -1.55
C ARG A 133 6.47 20.27 -0.43
N PRO A 134 5.67 19.35 0.16
CA PRO A 134 4.78 19.72 1.24
C PRO A 134 5.60 20.16 2.46
N ARG A 135 5.25 21.29 3.08
CA ARG A 135 5.89 21.79 4.30
C ARG A 135 5.03 21.52 5.55
N GLY A 136 3.81 21.03 5.36
CA GLY A 136 2.85 20.69 6.41
C GLY A 136 1.70 19.81 5.87
N MET A 137 0.98 19.13 6.77
CA MET A 137 -0.24 18.40 6.43
C MET A 137 -1.31 19.32 5.81
N TYR A 138 -1.39 20.57 6.27
CA TYR A 138 -2.29 21.59 5.71
C TYR A 138 -1.88 22.08 4.31
N ASP A 139 -0.66 21.78 3.88
CA ASP A 139 -0.30 22.01 2.48
C ASP A 139 -0.95 20.94 1.59
N LEU A 140 -1.12 19.70 2.07
CA LEU A 140 -1.76 18.63 1.29
C LEU A 140 -3.22 18.95 0.96
N SER A 141 -3.97 19.54 1.89
CA SER A 141 -5.36 19.97 1.65
C SER A 141 -5.49 21.20 0.76
N ARG A 142 -4.48 22.08 0.74
CA ARG A 142 -4.42 23.20 -0.23
C ARG A 142 -3.93 22.74 -1.62
N ILE A 143 -3.36 21.54 -1.69
CA ILE A 143 -2.73 20.94 -2.86
C ILE A 143 -3.54 19.71 -3.33
N GLU A 144 -4.83 19.57 -2.98
CA GLU A 144 -5.66 18.44 -3.46
C GLU A 144 -5.63 18.26 -4.99
N SER A 145 -5.44 19.35 -5.75
CA SER A 145 -5.28 19.27 -7.21
C SER A 145 -3.93 18.72 -7.68
N TYR A 146 -2.94 18.57 -6.80
CA TYR A 146 -1.58 18.14 -7.14
C TYR A 146 -0.96 17.12 -6.17
N CYS A 147 -1.69 16.59 -5.19
CA CYS A 147 -1.23 15.50 -4.33
C CYS A 147 -2.00 14.22 -4.64
N HIS A 148 -1.29 13.23 -5.19
CA HIS A 148 -1.84 11.91 -5.50
C HIS A 148 -1.05 10.83 -4.77
N ILE A 149 -1.64 9.65 -4.59
CA ILE A 149 -0.96 8.52 -3.98
C ILE A 149 -0.50 7.58 -5.08
N GLY A 150 0.72 7.06 -4.95
CA GLY A 150 1.26 6.04 -5.82
C GLY A 150 1.81 4.88 -5.01
N TYR A 151 1.81 3.70 -5.60
CA TYR A 151 2.39 2.48 -5.04
C TYR A 151 3.55 2.01 -5.92
N ILE A 152 4.70 1.75 -5.31
CA ILE A 152 5.89 1.22 -6.01
C ILE A 152 5.73 -0.29 -6.15
N CYS A 153 5.44 -0.75 -7.35
CA CYS A 153 5.08 -2.14 -7.62
C CYS A 153 6.26 -3.11 -7.50
N GLY A 154 7.47 -2.62 -7.72
CA GLY A 154 8.66 -3.47 -7.85
C GLY A 154 9.95 -2.68 -7.75
N SER A 155 11.06 -3.41 -7.86
CA SER A 155 12.40 -2.82 -7.86
C SER A 155 12.64 -1.96 -9.09
N LYS A 156 13.65 -1.09 -8.99
CA LYS A 156 14.19 -0.33 -10.11
C LYS A 156 14.63 -1.27 -11.24
N ASP A 157 14.28 -0.91 -12.47
CA ASP A 157 14.73 -1.60 -13.68
C ASP A 157 16.22 -1.37 -13.88
N GLU A 158 16.97 -2.48 -14.03
CA GLU A 158 18.43 -2.45 -14.17
C GLU A 158 18.91 -1.84 -15.49
N PHE A 159 18.06 -1.78 -16.52
CA PHE A 159 18.41 -1.27 -17.85
C PHE A 159 18.12 0.22 -18.00
N ASN A 160 16.97 0.66 -17.48
CA ASN A 160 16.48 2.03 -17.68
C ASN A 160 16.51 2.90 -16.41
N ASP A 161 16.88 2.35 -15.26
CA ASP A 161 16.82 3.03 -13.95
C ASP A 161 15.40 3.55 -13.59
N GLU A 162 14.37 2.83 -14.05
CA GLU A 162 12.96 3.21 -13.90
C GLU A 162 12.24 2.36 -12.85
N PHE A 163 11.34 2.98 -12.10
CA PHE A 163 10.49 2.33 -11.11
C PHE A 163 9.10 2.11 -11.69
N PRO A 164 8.54 0.88 -11.61
CA PRO A 164 7.15 0.64 -11.94
C PRO A 164 6.25 1.17 -10.81
N VAL A 165 5.31 2.04 -11.16
CA VAL A 165 4.44 2.72 -10.20
C VAL A 165 2.99 2.59 -10.63
N LEU A 166 2.11 2.24 -9.70
CA LEU A 166 0.65 2.30 -9.89
C LEU A 166 0.12 3.57 -9.21
N LEU A 167 -0.64 4.40 -9.93
CA LEU A 167 -1.20 5.64 -9.38
C LEU A 167 -2.67 5.49 -9.02
N SER A 168 -3.09 6.19 -7.95
CA SER A 168 -4.50 6.25 -7.55
C SER A 168 -5.38 7.06 -8.51
N LYS A 169 -4.76 7.88 -9.36
CA LYS A 169 -5.44 8.74 -10.33
C LYS A 169 -4.61 8.91 -11.59
N GLU A 170 -5.30 8.98 -12.73
CA GLU A 170 -4.67 9.16 -14.02
C GLU A 170 -4.03 10.55 -14.12
N MET A 171 -2.81 10.59 -14.62
CA MET A 171 -2.13 11.81 -15.02
C MET A 171 -2.34 12.04 -16.52
N TYR A 172 -2.83 13.23 -16.88
CA TYR A 172 -3.20 13.56 -18.26
C TYR A 172 -2.03 13.61 -19.26
N ASN A 173 -0.77 13.67 -18.78
CA ASN A 173 0.42 13.80 -19.63
C ASN A 173 1.64 13.10 -19.02
N ASN A 174 2.52 12.60 -19.88
CA ASN A 174 3.89 12.28 -19.49
C ASN A 174 4.59 13.53 -18.97
N PHE A 175 5.47 13.36 -17.99
CA PHE A 175 6.26 14.42 -17.41
C PHE A 175 7.74 14.19 -17.74
N ASP A 176 8.44 15.24 -18.20
CA ASP A 176 9.90 15.24 -18.37
C ASP A 176 10.42 16.60 -17.92
N SER A 177 11.06 16.61 -16.75
CA SER A 177 11.69 17.80 -16.16
C SER A 177 12.70 18.46 -17.11
N ARG A 178 13.33 17.71 -18.04
CA ARG A 178 14.29 18.27 -19.02
C ARG A 178 13.64 19.16 -20.06
N ARG A 179 12.35 18.95 -20.34
CA ARG A 179 11.59 19.74 -21.33
C ARG A 179 10.99 20.99 -20.73
N ASN A 180 10.73 20.98 -19.43
CA ASN A 180 10.14 22.11 -18.70
C ASN A 180 10.67 22.20 -17.27
N ASN A 181 11.81 22.88 -17.10
CA ASN A 181 12.47 23.03 -15.79
C ASN A 181 11.64 23.80 -14.75
N ALA A 182 10.58 24.50 -15.16
CA ALA A 182 9.70 25.23 -14.24
C ALA A 182 8.73 24.28 -13.50
N GLN A 183 8.43 23.11 -14.07
CA GLN A 183 7.56 22.13 -13.44
C GLN A 183 8.42 21.09 -12.72
N LYS A 184 8.23 20.98 -11.41
CA LYS A 184 8.88 19.98 -10.57
C LYS A 184 7.87 18.98 -10.06
N LEU A 185 8.37 17.80 -9.72
CA LEU A 185 7.58 16.69 -9.28
C LEU A 185 8.38 15.86 -8.29
N TYR A 186 7.76 15.50 -7.18
CA TYR A 186 8.41 14.86 -6.05
C TYR A 186 7.64 13.61 -5.66
N ALA A 187 8.39 12.58 -5.28
CA ALA A 187 7.86 11.44 -4.54
C ALA A 187 8.30 11.58 -3.07
N VAL A 188 7.33 11.57 -2.17
CA VAL A 188 7.52 11.61 -0.72
C VAL A 188 7.10 10.27 -0.15
N PHE A 189 7.98 9.62 0.61
CA PHE A 189 7.66 8.35 1.26
C PHE A 189 6.53 8.52 2.29
N LEU A 190 5.55 7.61 2.28
CA LEU A 190 4.51 7.56 3.29
C LEU A 190 4.70 6.34 4.20
N VAL A 191 4.43 5.14 3.67
CA VAL A 191 4.51 3.87 4.41
C VAL A 191 4.98 2.77 3.48
N ASN A 192 5.52 1.67 4.00
CA ASN A 192 5.74 0.46 3.21
C ASN A 192 4.64 -0.57 3.51
N MET A 193 3.85 -0.93 2.50
CA MET A 193 2.69 -1.82 2.67
C MET A 193 3.01 -3.31 2.45
N THR A 194 4.28 -3.69 2.30
CA THR A 194 4.65 -5.09 1.97
C THR A 194 4.05 -6.09 2.96
N THR A 195 4.13 -5.79 4.25
CA THR A 195 3.59 -6.67 5.30
C THR A 195 2.07 -6.77 5.20
N ASN A 196 1.38 -5.64 5.12
CA ASN A 196 -0.08 -5.59 5.12
C ASN A 196 -0.65 -6.25 3.85
N ILE A 197 0.00 -6.07 2.69
CA ILE A 197 -0.36 -6.73 1.43
C ILE A 197 -0.15 -8.24 1.54
N ARG A 198 0.97 -8.71 2.11
CA ARG A 198 1.21 -10.14 2.31
C ARG A 198 0.16 -10.78 3.20
N ILE A 199 -0.22 -10.10 4.29
CA ILE A 199 -1.29 -10.57 5.18
C ILE A 199 -2.63 -10.56 4.44
N TRP A 200 -2.99 -9.47 3.77
CA TRP A 200 -4.21 -9.37 2.97
C TRP A 200 -4.33 -10.51 1.95
N ASN A 201 -3.27 -10.77 1.19
CA ASN A 201 -3.26 -11.84 0.18
C ASN A 201 -3.40 -13.23 0.83
N ALA A 202 -2.80 -13.45 2.01
CA ALA A 202 -2.97 -14.71 2.75
C ALA A 202 -4.39 -14.89 3.31
N LEU A 203 -5.09 -13.80 3.63
CA LEU A 203 -6.48 -13.81 4.07
C LEU A 203 -7.48 -13.93 2.91
N ASN A 204 -7.19 -13.29 1.76
CA ASN A 204 -8.09 -13.13 0.61
C ASN A 204 -7.89 -14.16 -0.51
N SER A 205 -6.87 -15.04 -0.43
CA SER A 205 -6.71 -16.09 -1.43
C SER A 205 -7.94 -17.00 -1.40
N GLU A 206 -8.76 -17.00 -2.47
CA GLU A 206 -9.69 -18.10 -2.73
C GLU A 206 -8.85 -19.37 -2.80
N MET A 207 -8.92 -20.20 -1.78
CA MET A 207 -7.96 -21.27 -1.50
C MET A 207 -8.14 -22.49 -2.40
N GLU A 208 -8.06 -22.33 -3.72
CA GLU A 208 -7.79 -23.46 -4.61
C GLU A 208 -6.29 -23.81 -4.51
N GLY A 209 -5.96 -24.71 -3.58
CA GLY A 209 -4.65 -25.36 -3.51
C GLY A 209 -3.72 -24.95 -2.35
N SER A 210 -4.10 -24.03 -1.47
CA SER A 210 -3.27 -23.63 -0.33
C SER A 210 -3.44 -24.54 0.90
N ASN A 211 -2.35 -24.78 1.63
CA ASN A 211 -2.30 -25.72 2.75
C ASN A 211 -2.96 -25.16 4.02
N MET A 212 -4.28 -25.29 4.13
CA MET A 212 -5.09 -24.88 5.29
C MET A 212 -4.87 -25.71 6.56
N SER A 213 -3.98 -26.69 6.56
CA SER A 213 -3.87 -27.66 7.66
C SER A 213 -3.57 -27.00 9.00
N ILE A 214 -2.77 -25.92 9.02
CA ILE A 214 -2.44 -25.18 10.24
C ILE A 214 -3.66 -24.40 10.74
N ILE A 215 -4.36 -23.68 9.85
CA ILE A 215 -5.54 -22.90 10.26
C ILE A 215 -6.64 -23.83 10.79
N LYS A 216 -6.88 -24.95 10.12
CA LYS A 216 -7.84 -25.97 10.60
C LYS A 216 -7.47 -26.50 11.99
N LYS A 217 -6.18 -26.66 12.31
CA LYS A 217 -5.72 -27.05 13.65
C LYS A 217 -5.91 -25.94 14.69
N VAL A 218 -5.64 -24.69 14.33
CA VAL A 218 -5.81 -23.53 15.23
C VAL A 218 -7.29 -23.27 15.55
N LEU A 219 -8.18 -23.54 14.60
CA LEU A 219 -9.64 -23.38 14.78
C LEU A 219 -10.30 -24.50 15.57
N GLN A 220 -9.63 -25.65 15.72
CA GLN A 220 -10.15 -26.69 16.59
C GLN A 220 -10.10 -26.18 18.04
N PRO A 221 -11.23 -26.15 18.77
CA PRO A 221 -11.19 -25.87 20.19
C PRO A 221 -10.25 -26.90 20.83
N TYR A 222 -9.35 -26.45 21.71
CA TYR A 222 -8.61 -27.36 22.57
C TYR A 222 -9.62 -28.25 23.28
N SER A 223 -9.69 -29.53 22.90
CA SER A 223 -10.36 -30.54 23.71
C SER A 223 -9.55 -30.61 24.99
N MET A 224 -9.97 -29.87 26.02
CA MET A 224 -9.62 -30.29 27.37
C MET A 224 -10.41 -31.58 27.57
N ASP A 225 -9.75 -32.70 27.30
CA ASP A 225 -10.16 -33.99 27.84
C ASP A 225 -10.02 -33.87 29.36
N LEU A 226 -11.04 -33.29 30.00
CA LEU A 226 -11.16 -33.38 31.44
C LEU A 226 -11.31 -34.87 31.74
N PRO A 227 -10.42 -35.49 32.53
CA PRO A 227 -10.52 -36.91 32.80
C PRO A 227 -11.89 -37.19 33.38
N SER A 228 -12.66 -37.99 32.65
CA SER A 228 -13.97 -38.51 33.05
C SER A 228 -13.78 -39.46 34.23
N GLY A 229 -13.54 -38.92 35.42
CA GLY A 229 -13.16 -39.72 36.57
C GLY A 229 -13.20 -39.07 37.95
N LEU A 230 -13.45 -37.76 38.10
CA LEU A 230 -13.62 -37.16 39.42
C LEU A 230 -15.11 -37.04 39.77
N LYS A 231 -15.68 -38.17 40.21
CA LYS A 231 -16.86 -38.16 41.08
C LYS A 231 -16.41 -37.61 42.44
N PHE A 232 -16.76 -36.35 42.72
CA PHE A 232 -16.86 -35.92 44.12
C PHE A 232 -18.20 -36.45 44.65
N THR A 233 -18.12 -37.47 45.51
CA THR A 233 -19.23 -37.90 46.37
C THR A 233 -18.92 -37.50 47.81
N ALA A 234 -19.93 -36.86 48.41
CA ALA A 234 -20.09 -36.38 49.78
C ALA A 234 -19.28 -35.12 50.17
#